data_AF-K2CRT6-F1
#
_entry.id   AF-K2CRT6-F1
#
_cell.length_a   1.000
_cell.length_b   1.000
_cell.length_c   1.000
_cell.angle_alpha   90.00
_cell.angle_beta   90.00
_cell.angle_gamma   90.00
#
_symmetry.space_group_name_H-M   'P 1'
#
loop_
_entity.id
_entity.type
_entity.pdbx_description
1 polymer ?
#
loop_
_entity_poly.entity_id
_entity_poly.type
_entity_poly.pdbx_seq_one_letter_code
_entity_poly.pdbx_strand_id
1 'polypeptide(L)' 'MVSGGGAMHLNDSLGKCKVIQFVCNLHEQASTIAAEAYARVTNNLGVAIVTTGPGGTNALTGVAGAWL' A
#
# COMPACT_ATOMS: atom_id res chain seq x y z
N MET A 1 -0.50 -2.91 4.35
CA MET A 1 -0.56 -1.71 5.22
C MET A 1 0.64 -1.71 6.12
N VAL A 2 1.42 -0.62 6.07
CA VAL A 2 2.41 -0.28 7.09
C VAL A 2 1.91 0.96 7.80
N SER A 3 1.75 0.91 9.12
CA SER A 3 1.21 2.02 9.89
C SER A 3 2.27 3.12 10.08
N GLY A 4 1.82 4.36 10.19
CA GLY A 4 2.68 5.50 10.49
C GLY A 4 1.86 6.74 10.79
N GLY A 5 2.46 7.69 11.53
CA GLY A 5 1.74 8.87 12.05
C GLY A 5 1.05 9.70 10.96
N GLY A 6 1.71 9.89 9.81
CA GLY A 6 1.16 10.67 8.70
C GLY A 6 -0.04 10.02 8.00
N ALA A 7 -0.19 8.70 8.11
CA ALA A 7 -1.31 7.96 7.53
C ALA A 7 -2.33 7.46 8.59
N MET A 8 -2.23 7.90 9.85
CA MET A 8 -2.99 7.33 10.96
C MET A 8 -4.52 7.36 10.73
N HIS A 9 -5.06 8.48 10.26
CA HIS A 9 -6.49 8.62 9.99
C HIS A 9 -6.97 7.73 8.82
N LEU A 10 -6.14 7.56 7.79
CA LEU A 10 -6.41 6.64 6.68
C LEU A 10 -6.40 5.19 7.17
N ASN A 11 -5.43 4.83 8.02
CA ASN A 11 -5.32 3.49 8.58
C ASN A 11 -6.52 3.13 9.47
N ASP A 12 -6.94 4.06 10.35
CA ASP A 12 -8.12 3.90 11.20
C ASP A 12 -9.41 3.77 10.37
N SER A 13 -9.56 4.61 9.34
CA SER A 13 -10.73 4.56 8.43
C SER A 13 -10.80 3.23 7.67
N LEU A 14 -9.65 2.73 7.18
CA LEU A 14 -9.59 1.45 6.50
C LEU A 14 -9.90 0.29 7.44
N GLY A 15 -9.40 0.33 8.68
CA GLY A 15 -9.69 -0.68 9.70
C GLY A 15 -11.19 -0.77 10.07
N LYS A 16 -11.94 0.33 9.90
CA LYS A 16 -13.40 0.38 10.11
C LYS A 16 -14.21 0.05 8.85
N CYS A 17 -13.58 0.01 7.68
CA CYS A 17 -14.25 -0.26 6.41
C CYS A 17 -14.48 -1.76 6.23
N LYS A 18 -15.74 -2.19 6.13
CA LYS A 18 -16.09 -3.60 5.91
C LYS A 18 -16.10 -4.03 4.44
N VAL A 19 -16.02 -3.06 3.52
CA VAL A 19 -16.14 -3.29 2.07
C VAL A 19 -14.77 -3.53 1.44
N ILE A 20 -13.72 -2.91 1.98
CA ILE A 20 -12.36 -3.05 1.46
C ILE A 20 -11.62 -4.10 2.30
N GLN A 21 -11.22 -5.20 1.65
CA GLN A 21 -10.28 -6.13 2.26
C GLN A 21 -8.86 -5.58 2.12
N PHE A 22 -8.16 -5.47 3.25
CA PHE A 22 -6.78 -5.00 3.28
C PHE A 22 -5.85 -6.10 3.78
N VAL A 23 -4.61 -6.08 3.27
CA VAL A 23 -3.52 -6.97 3.71
C VAL A 23 -2.48 -6.13 4.44
N CYS A 24 -2.01 -6.61 5.59
CA CYS A 24 -0.93 -5.99 6.34
C CYS A 24 0.42 -6.58 5.93
N ASN A 25 1.40 -5.71 5.70
CA ASN A 25 2.77 -6.09 5.39
C ASN A 25 3.69 -5.38 6.40
N LEU A 26 4.90 -5.89 6.58
CA LEU A 26 5.85 -5.33 7.54
C LEU A 26 6.80 -4.29 6.90
N HIS A 27 6.73 -4.08 5.58
CA HIS A 27 7.59 -3.15 4.85
C HIS A 27 6.83 -2.48 3.70
N GLU A 28 7.11 -1.20 3.43
CA GLU A 28 6.38 -0.42 2.42
C GLU A 28 6.68 -0.94 1.00
N GLN A 29 7.93 -1.28 0.73
CA GLN A 29 8.33 -1.93 -0.52
C GLN A 29 7.51 -3.20 -0.81
N ALA A 30 7.29 -4.04 0.22
CA ALA A 30 6.48 -5.24 0.09
C ALA A 30 5.01 -4.90 -0.20
N SER A 31 4.48 -3.83 0.42
CA SER A 31 3.12 -3.36 0.18
C SER A 31 2.92 -2.90 -1.27
N THR A 32 3.87 -2.14 -1.83
CA THR A 32 3.78 -1.64 -3.21
C THR A 32 3.98 -2.74 -4.26
N ILE A 33 4.92 -3.66 -4.04
CA ILE A 33 5.14 -4.79 -4.95
C ILE A 33 3.93 -5.73 -4.95
N ALA A 34 3.31 -5.96 -3.78
CA ALA A 34 2.09 -6.76 -3.70
C ALA A 34 0.92 -6.10 -4.43
N ALA A 35 0.75 -4.78 -4.30
CA ALA A 35 -0.28 -4.03 -5.00
C ALA A 35 -0.08 -4.04 -6.52
N GLU A 36 1.16 -3.86 -6.98
CA GLU A 36 1.54 -4.00 -8.40
C GLU A 36 1.19 -5.40 -8.93
N ALA A 37 1.66 -6.45 -8.25
CA ALA A 37 1.42 -7.83 -8.68
C ALA A 37 -0.08 -8.16 -8.70
N TYR A 38 -0.84 -7.70 -7.70
CA TYR A 38 -2.29 -7.84 -7.68
C TYR A 38 -2.94 -7.22 -8.91
N ALA A 39 -2.57 -5.98 -9.25
CA ALA A 39 -3.10 -5.30 -10.43
C ALA A 39 -2.77 -6.05 -11.72
N ARG A 40 -1.52 -6.51 -11.87
CA ARG A 40 -1.05 -7.25 -13.04
C ARG A 40 -1.76 -8.59 -13.25
N VAL A 41 -2.03 -9.33 -12.17
CA VAL A 41 -2.64 -10.67 -12.23
C VAL A 41 -4.15 -10.61 -12.39
N THR A 42 -4.80 -9.60 -11.80
CA THR A 42 -6.27 -9.53 -11.75
C THR A 42 -6.89 -8.54 -12.74
N ASN A 43 -6.09 -7.66 -13.34
CA ASN A 43 -6.55 -6.47 -14.08
C ASN A 43 -7.45 -5.52 -13.26
N ASN A 44 -7.45 -5.63 -11.93
CA ASN A 44 -8.12 -4.70 -11.03
C ASN A 44 -7.16 -3.62 -10.51
N LEU A 45 -7.69 -2.59 -9.86
CA LEU A 45 -6.88 -1.54 -9.25
C LEU A 45 -6.13 -2.06 -8.01
N GLY A 46 -4.80 -2.06 -8.08
CA GLY A 46 -3.92 -2.31 -6.92
C GLY A 46 -3.71 -1.04 -6.10
N VAL A 47 -3.91 -1.11 -4.78
CA VAL A 47 -3.76 0.04 -3.87
C VAL A 47 -2.83 -0.32 -2.72
N ALA A 48 -1.85 0.56 -2.44
CA ALA A 48 -0.99 0.49 -1.27
C ALA A 48 -1.11 1.78 -0.45
N ILE A 49 -1.14 1.66 0.88
CA ILE A 49 -1.14 2.80 1.82
C ILE A 49 0.18 2.78 2.58
N VAL A 50 0.89 3.90 2.54
CA VAL A 50 2.17 4.14 3.21
C VAL A 50 2.15 5.51 3.89
N THR A 51 2.95 5.69 4.92
CA THR A 51 3.08 6.98 5.64
C THR A 51 4.06 7.93 4.95
N THR A 52 4.00 9.22 5.29
CA THR A 52 4.99 10.22 4.90
C THR A 52 6.39 9.89 5.42
N GLY A 53 7.42 10.49 4.82
CA GLY A 53 8.81 10.31 5.23
C GLY A 53 9.41 9.01 4.68
N PRO A 54 10.14 8.22 5.49
CA PRO A 54 10.77 6.98 5.02
C PRO A 54 9.80 6.00 4.36
N GLY A 55 8.56 5.94 4.83
CA GLY A 55 7.55 5.06 4.24
C GLY A 55 7.24 5.39 2.78
N GLY A 56 7.18 6.68 2.43
CA GLY A 56 6.98 7.12 1.05
C GLY A 56 8.19 6.82 0.17
N THR A 57 9.42 7.02 0.67
CA THR A 57 10.63 6.69 -0.11
C THR A 57 10.81 5.20 -0.31
N ASN A 58 10.48 4.36 0.68
CA ASN A 58 10.55 2.90 0.59
C ASN A 58 9.55 2.31 -0.41
N ALA A 59 8.48 3.04 -0.72
CA ALA A 59 7.45 2.64 -1.67
C ALA A 59 7.86 2.86 -3.14
N LEU A 60 8.85 3.74 -3.40
CA LEU A 60 9.19 4.19 -4.76
C LEU A 60 9.56 3.04 -5.71
N THR A 61 10.27 2.03 -5.22
CA THR A 61 10.68 0.88 -6.06
C THR A 61 9.48 0.15 -6.64
N GLY A 62 8.42 -0.10 -5.85
CA GLY A 62 7.22 -0.77 -6.36
C GLY A 62 6.37 0.14 -7.25
N VAL A 63 6.35 1.44 -6.99
CA VAL A 63 5.67 2.41 -7.88
C VAL A 63 6.37 2.46 -9.24
N ALA A 64 7.70 2.48 -9.26
CA ALA A 64 8.47 2.41 -10.50
C ALA A 64 8.23 1.09 -11.24
N GLY A 65 8.16 -0.03 -10.52
CA GLY A 65 7.80 -1.34 -11.10
C GLY A 65 6.40 -1.36 -11.73
N ALA A 66 5.43 -0.66 -11.14
CA ALA A 66 4.08 -0.54 -11.69
C ALA A 66 3.96 0.36 -12.91
N TRP A 67 4.90 1.29 -13.09
CA TRP A 67 4.94 2.19 -14.25
C TRP A 67 5.53 1.55 -15.50
N LEU A 68 6.48 0.62 -15.32
CA LEU A 68 7.23 -0.06 -16.38
C LEU A 68 6.49 -1.30 -16.91
#